data_AF-A0A5N9BBI4-F1
#
_entry.id   AF-A0A5N9BBI4-F1
#
_cell.length_a   1.000
_cell.length_b   1.000
_cell.length_c   1.000
_cell.angle_alpha   90.00
_cell.angle_beta   90.00
_cell.angle_gamma   90.00
#
_symmetry.space_group_name_H-M   'P 1'
#
loop_
_entity.id
_entity.type
_entity.pdbx_description
1 polymer ?
#
loop_
_entity_poly.entity_id
_entity_poly.type
_entity_poly.pdbx_seq_one_letter_code
_entity_poly.pdbx_strand_id
1 'polypeptide(L)' 'MYNAAGQRSEVRVYFNGGTVPGENNVVYLEWIDEKIDSPYREGNKIPKEILDKGKELKGLIEEQYIQFYELMIPAKMQKS' A
#
# COMPACT_ATOMS: atom_id res chain seq x y z
N MET A 1 0.21 -10.07 -6.29
CA MET A 1 1.60 -10.03 -5.78
C MET A 1 1.66 -9.94 -4.26
N TYR A 2 1.15 -8.88 -3.61
CA TYR A 2 1.10 -8.83 -2.14
C TYR A 2 0.23 -9.92 -1.50
N ASN A 3 -0.94 -10.23 -2.09
CA ASN A 3 -1.80 -11.33 -1.65
C ASN A 3 -1.10 -12.70 -1.76
N ALA A 4 -0.50 -12.99 -2.92
CA ALA A 4 0.27 -14.22 -3.10
C ALA A 4 1.46 -14.38 -2.12
N ALA A 5 1.98 -13.27 -1.57
CA ALA A 5 3.02 -13.28 -0.55
C ALA A 5 2.48 -13.30 0.90
N GLY A 6 1.15 -13.41 1.07
CA GLY A 6 0.47 -13.41 2.36
C GLY A 6 0.54 -12.07 3.11
N GLN A 7 0.78 -10.96 2.40
CA GLN A 7 0.98 -9.65 3.03
C GLN A 7 -0.26 -8.75 3.03
N ARG A 8 -1.26 -9.06 2.20
CA ARG A 8 -2.56 -8.36 2.10
C ARG A 8 -3.64 -9.34 1.68
N SER A 9 -4.87 -9.09 2.07
CA SER A 9 -6.04 -9.75 1.49
C SER A 9 -6.25 -9.42 0.00
N GLU A 10 -7.32 -9.96 -0.57
CA GLU A 10 -7.69 -9.70 -1.97
C GLU A 10 -7.96 -8.20 -2.20
N VAL A 11 -7.40 -7.68 -3.29
CA VAL A 11 -7.54 -6.27 -3.69
C VAL A 11 -8.54 -6.18 -4.83
N ARG A 12 -9.54 -5.32 -4.69
CA ARG A 12 -10.48 -4.91 -5.74
C ARG A 12 -9.94 -3.66 -6.42
N VAL A 13 -9.94 -3.66 -7.74
CA VAL A 13 -9.55 -2.51 -8.57
C VAL A 13 -10.75 -2.09 -9.40
N TYR A 14 -11.19 -0.85 -9.27
CA TYR A 14 -12.34 -0.33 -10.00
C TYR A 14 -12.21 1.17 -10.27
N PHE A 15 -12.92 1.66 -11.27
CA PHE A 15 -13.07 3.10 -11.51
C PHE A 15 -14.31 3.60 -10.79
N ASN A 16 -14.31 4.84 -10.30
CA ASN A 16 -15.58 5.44 -9.91
C ASN A 16 -16.47 5.64 -11.16
N GLY A 17 -17.67 5.06 -11.09
CA GLY A 17 -18.71 5.30 -12.10
C GLY A 17 -19.30 6.70 -11.93
N GLY A 18 -20.00 7.19 -12.96
CA GLY A 18 -20.53 8.56 -13.02
C GLY A 18 -21.59 8.95 -11.96
N THR A 19 -21.94 8.05 -11.05
CA THR A 19 -22.88 8.29 -9.95
C THR A 19 -22.19 8.39 -8.58
N VAL A 20 -20.87 8.25 -8.51
CA VAL A 20 -20.11 8.35 -7.26
C VAL A 20 -19.64 9.80 -7.09
N PRO A 21 -19.95 10.47 -5.97
CA PRO A 21 -19.41 11.80 -5.68
C PRO A 21 -17.88 11.78 -5.65
N GLY A 22 -17.23 12.71 -6.36
CA GLY A 22 -15.77 12.82 -6.43
C GLY A 22 -15.27 13.14 -7.83
N GLU A 23 -13.95 13.14 -8.03
CA GLU A 23 -13.34 13.30 -9.34
C GLU A 23 -13.55 12.03 -10.18
N ASN A 24 -14.14 12.15 -11.36
CA ASN A 24 -14.35 11.02 -12.27
C ASN A 24 -13.03 10.50 -12.85
N ASN A 25 -13.03 9.24 -13.30
CA ASN A 25 -11.87 8.54 -13.88
C ASN A 25 -10.73 8.28 -12.88
N VAL A 26 -11.06 8.15 -11.60
CA VAL A 26 -10.11 7.76 -10.56
C VAL A 26 -10.12 6.24 -10.42
N VAL A 27 -8.91 5.64 -10.40
CA VAL A 27 -8.73 4.22 -10.08
C VAL A 27 -8.69 4.07 -8.56
N TYR A 28 -9.62 3.27 -8.04
CA TYR A 28 -9.63 2.86 -6.64
C TYR A 28 -9.01 1.48 -6.49
N LEU A 29 -8.15 1.35 -5.49
CA LEU A 29 -7.61 0.08 -5.03
C LEU A 29 -8.11 -0.13 -3.61
N GLU A 30 -9.07 -1.04 -3.45
CA GLU A 30 -9.69 -1.36 -2.17
C GLU A 30 -9.26 -2.75 -1.71
N TRP A 31 -8.94 -2.91 -0.44
CA TRP A 31 -8.83 -4.22 0.18
C TRP A 31 -9.35 -4.14 1.61
N ILE A 32 -9.90 -5.25 2.09
CA ILE A 32 -10.44 -5.37 3.45
C ILE A 32 -9.63 -6.44 4.17
N ASP A 33 -9.06 -6.09 5.30
CA ASP A 33 -8.23 -7.00 6.10
C ASP A 33 -8.68 -6.95 7.56
N GLU A 34 -8.48 -8.05 8.30
CA GLU A 34 -8.79 -8.09 9.73
C GLU A 34 -7.90 -7.12 10.51
N LYS A 35 -6.69 -6.90 10.01
CA LYS A 35 -5.71 -5.98 10.59
C LYS A 35 -4.92 -5.27 9.50
N ILE A 36 -4.89 -3.94 9.55
CA ILE A 36 -3.97 -3.14 8.74
C ILE A 36 -2.64 -3.06 9.48
N ASP A 37 -1.72 -3.92 9.06
CA ASP A 37 -0.41 -4.03 9.67
C ASP A 37 0.59 -3.02 9.08
N SER A 38 1.44 -2.44 9.94
CA SER A 38 2.41 -1.41 9.52
C SER A 38 3.34 -1.94 8.42
N PRO A 39 3.60 -1.17 7.35
CA PRO A 39 4.60 -1.55 6.34
C PRO A 39 6.02 -1.64 6.91
N TYR A 40 6.27 -1.05 8.09
CA TYR A 40 7.56 -1.06 8.78
C TYR A 40 7.64 -2.14 9.88
N ARG A 41 6.66 -3.04 9.96
CA ARG A 41 6.69 -4.15 10.93
C ARG A 41 7.86 -5.10 10.66
N GLU A 42 8.35 -5.72 11.73
CA GLU A 42 9.28 -6.84 11.63
C GLU A 42 8.66 -8.00 10.85
N GLY A 43 9.47 -8.64 10.00
CA GLY A 43 9.01 -9.77 9.19
C GLY A 43 8.13 -9.41 7.99
N ASN A 44 7.96 -8.12 7.66
CA ASN A 44 7.31 -7.71 6.41
C ASN A 44 8.13 -8.22 5.21
N LYS A 45 7.52 -9.09 4.38
CA LYS A 45 8.17 -9.65 3.19
C LYS A 45 7.66 -8.92 1.95
N ILE A 46 8.39 -7.91 1.51
CA ILE A 46 8.09 -7.22 0.26
C ILE A 46 8.63 -8.07 -0.91
N PRO A 47 7.78 -8.52 -1.86
CA PRO A 47 8.26 -9.28 -3.01
C PRO A 47 9.25 -8.46 -3.85
N LYS A 48 10.34 -9.09 -4.32
CA LYS A 48 11.38 -8.40 -5.11
C LYS A 48 10.81 -7.73 -6.37
N GLU A 49 9.91 -8.41 -7.07
CA GLU A 49 9.22 -7.88 -8.26
C GLU A 49 8.47 -6.57 -7.98
N ILE A 50 7.93 -6.40 -6.77
CA ILE A 50 7.26 -5.18 -6.36
C ILE A 50 8.27 -4.04 -6.14
N LEU A 51 9.43 -4.34 -5.54
CA LEU A 51 10.48 -3.33 -5.36
C LEU A 51 11.00 -2.83 -6.70
N ASP A 52 11.18 -3.72 -7.66
CA ASP A 52 11.69 -3.37 -9.00
C ASP A 52 10.64 -2.56 -9.79
N LYS A 53 9.37 -2.99 -9.82
CA LYS A 53 8.28 -2.17 -10.36
C LYS A 53 8.11 -0.84 -9.64
N GLY A 54 8.31 -0.82 -8.32
CA GLY A 54 8.24 0.41 -7.53
C GLY A 54 9.25 1.46 -7.99
N LYS A 55 10.46 1.05 -8.41
CA LYS A 55 11.46 1.96 -8.97
C LYS A 55 11.02 2.56 -10.30
N GLU A 56 10.41 1.74 -11.17
CA GLU A 56 9.87 2.19 -12.47
C GLU A 56 8.72 3.18 -12.26
N LEU A 57 7.80 2.86 -11.34
CA LEU A 57 6.61 3.67 -11.08
C LEU A 57 6.91 4.95 -10.32
N LYS A 58 8.00 5.02 -9.55
CA LYS A 58 8.33 6.18 -8.72
C LYS A 58 8.41 7.48 -9.52
N GLY A 59 8.84 7.43 -10.78
CA GLY A 59 8.90 8.61 -11.66
C GLY A 59 7.54 9.09 -12.18
N LEU A 60 6.48 8.28 -12.05
CA LEU A 60 5.11 8.59 -12.45
C LEU A 60 4.26 9.09 -11.28
N ILE A 61 4.76 8.98 -10.06
CA ILE A 61 4.06 9.40 -8.85
C ILE A 61 4.35 10.88 -8.63
N GLU A 62 3.36 11.73 -8.87
CA GLU A 62 3.45 13.16 -8.55
C GLU A 62 3.38 13.41 -7.04
N GLU A 63 2.47 12.72 -6.35
CA GLU A 63 2.32 12.80 -4.90
C GLU A 63 1.84 11.45 -4.33
N GLN A 64 2.36 11.09 -3.16
CA GLN A 64 1.86 9.97 -2.36
C GLN A 64 1.96 10.34 -0.88
N TYR A 65 0.82 10.27 -0.18
CA TYR A 65 0.77 10.50 1.25
C TYR A 65 0.12 9.31 1.96
N ILE A 66 0.76 8.84 3.04
CA ILE A 66 0.19 7.85 3.94
C ILE A 66 0.63 8.19 5.37
N GLN A 67 -0.30 8.11 6.32
CA GLN A 67 -0.04 8.40 7.72
C GLN A 67 -0.45 7.22 8.59
N PHE A 68 0.45 6.81 9.48
CA PHE A 68 0.18 5.81 10.51
C PHE A 68 0.40 6.46 11.88
N TYR A 69 -0.58 6.32 12.76
CA TYR A 69 -0.43 6.63 14.18
C TYR A 69 -0.09 5.33 14.92
N GLU A 70 1.20 5.05 15.07
CA GLU A 70 1.67 3.81 15.70
C GLU A 70 2.65 4.07 16.84
N LEU A 71 2.64 3.17 17.83
CA LEU A 71 3.62 3.19 18.92
C LEU A 71 5.01 2.87 18.38
N MET A 72 5.97 3.71 18.72
CA MET A 72 7.39 3.46 18.45
C MET A 72 7.87 2.28 19.30
N ILE A 73 8.31 1.23 18.62
CA ILE A 73 8.94 0.05 19.24
C ILE A 73 10.40 -0.06 18.76
N PRO A 74 11.30 -0.70 19.51
CA PRO A 74 12.72 -0.84 19.13
C PRO A 74 12.92 -1.36 17.70
N ALA A 75 12.10 -2.33 17.26
CA ALA A 75 12.16 -2.89 15.91
C ALA A 75 11.88 -1.87 14.78
N LYS A 76 11.27 -0.72 15.09
CA LYS A 76 10.91 0.34 14.14
C LYS A 76 11.83 1.57 14.23
N MET A 77 12.85 1.55 15.09
CA MET A 77 13.84 2.62 15.14
C MET A 77 14.82 2.45 13.97
N GLN A 78 14.83 3.38 13.01
CA GLN A 78 15.89 3.42 12.00
C GLN A 78 17.22 3.75 12.68
N LYS A 79 18.25 2.94 12.42
CA LYS A 79 19.63 3.36 12.72
C LYS A 79 20.04 4.38 11.66
N SER A 80 20.36 5.59 12.12
CA SER A 80 20.99 6.64 11.33
C SER A 80 22.36 6.21 10.82
#